data_AF-A0A1I8HS98-F1
#
_entry.id   AF-A0A1I8HS98-F1
#
_cell.length_a   1.000
_cell.length_b   1.000
_cell.length_c   1.000
_cell.angle_alpha   90.00
_cell.angle_beta   90.00
_cell.angle_gamma   90.00
#
_symmetry.space_group_name_H-M   'P 1'
#
loop_
_entity.id
_entity.type
_entity.pdbx_description
1 polymer ?
#
loop_
_entity_poly.entity_id
_entity_poly.type
_entity_poly.pdbx_seq_one_letter_code
_entity_poly.pdbx_strand_id
1 'polypeptide(L)'
;MPGGPAKRMKLLLPIKTSHGQLIAQSREEAIEDHQAVDDNVESDAESNVASGSDEGIDLMPDSDADELIDHNETAGQDLTPVEQMALEESKAKEMRINIANHAQTVMDNPQENARPLLADYIVVSLCEVFKDILPSYKIRLATDTEKSQLAKKETKRLRAFEETLLLNYRKYLALLRQAMCKQQATNSSKTAKDKKLSGWRRKRKRVAEKDEAELAYSNRNVAIRCLSQLLANHPNFNESSELIAWLTPCLQSRSAEISSLACSAFRQLFVEDRAGEASLRAVKAACRVAVAAGAKVHADLLDVLTSVRLDLPPPT
;
A
#
# COMPACT_ATOMS: atom_id res chain seq x y z
N MET A 1 -17.46 5.14 63.37
CA MET A 1 -16.05 4.73 63.20
C MET A 1 -15.79 4.59 61.71
N PRO A 2 -15.09 5.51 61.03
CA PRO A 2 -14.76 5.34 59.63
C PRO A 2 -13.55 4.40 59.51
N GLY A 3 -13.68 3.36 58.68
CA GLY A 3 -12.60 2.43 58.34
C GLY A 3 -11.61 3.09 57.38
N GLY A 4 -10.31 3.04 57.71
CA GLY A 4 -9.25 3.59 56.87
C GLY A 4 -9.04 2.81 55.56
N PRO A 5 -8.36 3.39 54.56
CA PRO A 5 -8.21 2.82 53.23
C PRO A 5 -7.44 1.49 53.27
N ALA A 6 -7.84 0.55 52.41
CA ALA A 6 -7.15 -0.74 52.24
C ALA A 6 -5.72 -0.51 51.71
N LYS A 7 -4.75 -1.21 52.30
CA LYS A 7 -3.33 -1.08 51.96
C LYS A 7 -2.84 -2.34 51.24
N ARG A 8 -1.96 -2.18 50.25
CA ARG A 8 -1.33 -3.31 49.54
C ARG A 8 0.18 -3.29 49.81
N MET A 9 0.72 -4.46 50.17
CA MET A 9 2.16 -4.62 50.40
C MET A 9 2.88 -4.91 49.08
N LYS A 10 3.93 -4.15 48.79
CA LYS A 10 4.81 -4.36 47.64
C LYS A 10 6.14 -4.95 48.11
N LEU A 11 6.47 -6.13 47.60
CA LEU A 11 7.75 -6.78 47.87
C LEU A 11 8.85 -6.07 47.07
N LEU A 12 9.89 -5.64 47.77
CA LEU A 12 11.06 -4.99 47.20
C LEU A 12 12.18 -6.02 46.98
N LEU A 13 13.12 -5.66 46.11
CA LEU A 13 14.31 -6.47 45.85
C LEU A 13 15.10 -6.68 47.16
N PRO A 14 15.55 -7.91 47.47
CA PRO A 14 16.33 -8.17 48.67
C PRO A 14 17.66 -7.43 48.64
N ILE A 15 18.03 -6.79 49.77
CA ILE A 15 19.32 -6.10 49.89
C ILE A 15 20.34 -7.05 50.49
N LYS A 16 21.53 -7.11 49.88
CA LYS A 16 22.67 -7.88 50.40
C LYS A 16 23.44 -7.04 51.41
N THR A 17 23.54 -7.52 52.63
CA THR A 17 24.39 -6.89 53.66
C THR A 17 25.87 -7.19 53.37
N SER A 18 26.79 -6.41 53.97
CA SER A 18 28.25 -6.60 53.84
C SER A 18 28.73 -8.00 54.28
N HIS A 19 27.92 -8.72 55.07
CA HIS A 19 28.18 -10.11 55.50
C HIS A 19 27.51 -11.17 54.60
N GLY A 20 26.98 -10.77 53.43
CA GLY A 20 26.48 -11.70 52.41
C GLY A 20 25.07 -12.23 52.62
N GLN A 21 24.37 -11.82 53.69
CA GLN A 21 22.96 -12.19 53.92
C GLN A 21 22.02 -11.29 53.12
N LEU A 22 21.06 -11.91 52.43
CA LEU A 22 19.99 -11.24 51.69
C LEU A 22 18.79 -11.00 52.62
N ILE A 23 18.39 -9.74 52.79
CA ILE A 23 17.24 -9.35 53.61
C ILE A 23 16.10 -8.94 52.67
N ALA A 24 14.99 -9.68 52.71
CA ALA A 24 13.79 -9.35 51.96
C ALA A 24 13.11 -8.10 52.56
N GLN A 25 12.70 -7.17 51.69
CA GLN A 25 12.06 -5.92 52.10
C GLN A 25 10.63 -5.85 51.57
N SER A 26 9.75 -5.20 52.32
CA SER A 26 8.37 -4.91 51.90
C SER A 26 8.01 -3.48 52.30
N ARG A 27 7.38 -2.73 51.38
CA ARG A 27 6.85 -1.39 51.63
C ARG A 27 5.33 -1.39 51.50
N GLU A 28 4.65 -0.67 52.38
CA GLU A 28 3.21 -0.52 52.37
C GLU A 28 2.84 0.74 51.57
N GLU A 29 2.05 0.58 50.50
CA GLU A 29 1.52 1.69 49.69
C GLU A 29 0.00 1.80 49.90
N ALA A 30 -0.49 3.04 50.02
CA ALA A 30 -1.92 3.33 50.09
C ALA A 30 -2.53 3.32 48.68
N ILE A 31 -3.75 2.80 48.55
CA ILE A 31 -4.51 2.83 47.29
C ILE A 31 -5.07 4.25 47.12
N GLU A 32 -4.56 5.00 46.16
CA GLU A 32 -5.19 6.25 45.70
C GLU A 32 -6.28 5.90 44.68
N ASP A 33 -7.55 6.09 45.07
CA ASP A 33 -8.69 6.04 44.16
C ASP A 33 -8.71 7.30 43.30
N HIS A 34 -8.11 7.24 42.10
CA HIS A 34 -8.37 8.23 41.06
C HIS A 34 -9.30 7.65 39.98
N GLN A 35 -10.60 7.88 40.22
CA GLN A 35 -11.62 7.94 39.16
C GLN A 35 -11.38 9.18 38.28
N ALA A 36 -11.75 9.01 37.01
CA ALA A 36 -11.65 9.96 35.90
C ALA A 36 -12.15 11.38 36.22
N VAL A 37 -11.44 12.42 35.72
CA VAL A 37 -12.05 13.55 35.01
C VAL A 37 -11.06 14.16 34.02
N ASP A 38 -11.61 14.48 32.85
CA ASP A 38 -11.22 15.40 31.78
C ASP A 38 -10.44 16.65 32.24
N ASP A 39 -9.50 17.15 31.42
CA ASP A 39 -9.60 18.53 30.90
C ASP A 39 -8.47 18.91 29.93
N ASN A 40 -8.96 19.34 28.78
CA ASN A 40 -8.39 20.11 27.70
C ASN A 40 -7.90 21.51 28.17
N VAL A 41 -6.71 21.97 27.75
CA VAL A 41 -6.36 23.41 27.76
C VAL A 41 -5.44 23.76 26.59
N GLU A 42 -6.00 24.48 25.61
CA GLU A 42 -5.31 25.41 24.72
C GLU A 42 -4.77 26.63 25.48
N SER A 43 -3.71 27.27 24.98
CA SER A 43 -3.50 28.70 25.21
C SER A 43 -2.81 29.36 24.01
N ASP A 44 -3.59 30.19 23.30
CA ASP A 44 -3.18 31.18 22.30
C ASP A 44 -2.33 32.33 22.90
N ALA A 45 -1.50 32.95 22.04
CA ALA A 45 -1.53 34.42 21.84
C ALA A 45 -0.66 34.83 20.63
N GLU A 46 -1.32 35.52 19.69
CA GLU A 46 -0.83 36.12 18.44
C GLU A 46 0.16 37.31 18.66
N SER A 47 0.98 37.71 17.68
CA SER A 47 0.57 38.72 16.67
C SER A 47 1.60 38.97 15.54
N ASN A 48 1.01 39.21 14.36
CA ASN A 48 1.50 39.69 13.04
C ASN A 48 2.66 40.68 12.97
N VAL A 49 3.50 40.61 11.90
CA VAL A 49 3.45 41.50 10.70
C VAL A 49 4.40 41.10 9.55
N ALA A 50 3.82 40.97 8.35
CA ALA A 50 4.22 41.40 6.99
C ALA A 50 5.66 41.28 6.39
N SER A 51 5.68 40.64 5.21
CA SER A 51 6.39 40.96 3.94
C SER A 51 7.93 40.92 3.81
N GLY A 52 8.39 40.02 2.92
CA GLY A 52 9.18 40.39 1.73
C GLY A 52 10.65 39.92 1.65
N SER A 53 11.02 39.37 0.49
CA SER A 53 12.37 39.05 -0.05
C SER A 53 13.17 37.96 0.69
N ASP A 54 14.12 37.23 0.12
CA ASP A 54 14.61 36.83 -1.20
C ASP A 54 15.79 35.87 -0.86
N GLU A 55 16.16 34.98 -1.77
CA GLU A 55 17.30 34.04 -1.80
C GLU A 55 18.16 33.76 -0.54
N GLY A 56 18.35 32.46 -0.24
CA GLY A 56 19.42 32.00 0.65
C GLY A 56 19.41 30.50 0.88
N ILE A 57 20.22 29.78 0.09
CA ILE A 57 20.57 28.38 0.31
C ILE A 57 21.47 28.35 1.56
N ASP A 58 20.98 27.80 2.67
CA ASP A 58 21.83 27.49 3.82
C ASP A 58 21.72 26.00 4.18
N LEU A 59 22.85 25.34 4.00
CA LEU A 59 23.14 24.00 4.51
C LEU A 59 23.40 24.05 6.03
N MET A 60 23.14 22.89 6.66
CA MET A 60 23.61 22.40 7.98
C MET A 60 22.60 22.52 9.14
N PRO A 61 22.63 21.62 10.15
CA PRO A 61 23.68 20.63 10.46
C PRO A 61 23.21 19.17 10.63
N ASP A 62 24.18 18.26 10.48
CA ASP A 62 24.15 16.91 11.06
C ASP A 62 23.74 16.96 12.53
N SER A 63 22.71 16.20 12.88
CA SER A 63 22.36 15.91 14.27
C SER A 63 22.10 14.42 14.36
N ASP A 64 23.16 13.73 14.80
CA ASP A 64 23.14 12.39 15.35
C ASP A 64 21.98 12.25 16.35
N ALA A 65 20.87 11.69 15.89
CA ALA A 65 19.86 11.08 16.74
C ALA A 65 19.94 9.58 16.48
N ASP A 66 21.00 9.00 17.02
CA ASP A 66 21.17 7.57 17.25
C ASP A 66 20.00 7.13 18.13
N GLU A 67 18.88 6.73 17.50
CA GLU A 67 17.81 6.02 18.18
C GLU A 67 18.41 4.70 18.67
N LEU A 68 18.79 4.71 19.95
CA LEU A 68 19.17 3.56 20.74
C LEU A 68 18.18 2.43 20.49
N ILE A 69 18.56 1.53 19.59
CA ILE A 69 17.99 0.21 19.46
C ILE A 69 18.17 -0.41 20.84
N ASP A 70 17.05 -0.62 21.54
CA ASP A 70 17.00 -1.39 22.77
C ASP A 70 17.52 -2.80 22.45
N HIS A 71 18.83 -2.99 22.56
CA HIS A 71 19.49 -4.29 22.62
C HIS A 71 19.15 -4.92 23.96
N ASN A 72 17.87 -5.22 24.16
CA ASN A 72 17.51 -6.28 25.07
C ASN A 72 17.91 -7.58 24.37
N GLU A 73 19.18 -7.95 24.58
CA GLU A 73 19.75 -9.25 24.26
C GLU A 73 18.73 -10.33 24.65
N THR A 74 18.04 -10.85 23.65
CA THR A 74 17.29 -12.09 23.83
C THR A 74 18.35 -13.17 23.92
N ALA A 75 18.82 -13.41 25.14
CA ALA A 75 19.75 -14.47 25.47
C ALA A 75 19.31 -15.76 24.77
N GLY A 76 20.26 -16.39 24.07
CA GLY A 76 20.07 -17.45 23.09
C GLY A 76 18.96 -18.44 23.41
N GLN A 77 17.82 -18.25 22.77
CA GLN A 77 16.94 -19.35 22.45
C GLN A 77 17.50 -19.98 21.18
N ASP A 78 17.92 -21.25 21.27
CA ASP A 78 18.25 -22.08 20.11
C ASP A 78 16.96 -22.27 19.29
N LEU A 79 16.61 -21.24 18.53
CA LEU A 79 15.49 -21.25 17.60
C LEU A 79 15.83 -22.31 16.55
N THR A 80 14.88 -23.19 16.31
CA THR A 80 14.99 -24.17 15.24
C THR A 80 15.21 -23.43 13.90
N PRO A 81 15.86 -24.07 12.90
CA PRO A 81 16.06 -23.44 11.58
C PRO A 81 14.75 -22.94 10.95
N VAL A 82 13.62 -23.59 11.27
CA VAL A 82 12.28 -23.19 10.81
C VAL A 82 11.83 -21.89 11.49
N GLU A 83 12.05 -21.74 12.79
CA GLU A 83 11.69 -20.53 13.53
C GLU A 83 12.59 -19.34 13.14
N GLN A 84 13.87 -19.58 12.87
CA GLN A 84 14.78 -18.56 12.34
C GLN A 84 14.31 -18.06 10.97
N MET A 85 13.96 -18.99 10.07
CA MET A 85 13.45 -18.66 8.74
C MET A 85 12.12 -17.88 8.81
N ALA A 86 11.20 -18.27 9.69
CA ALA A 86 9.93 -17.55 9.89
C ALA A 86 10.15 -16.13 10.43
N LEU A 87 11.11 -15.95 11.34
CA LEU A 87 11.46 -14.62 11.88
C LEU A 87 12.08 -13.73 10.80
N GLU A 88 12.99 -14.27 9.99
CA GLU A 88 13.58 -13.57 8.84
C GLU A 88 12.51 -13.19 7.81
N GLU A 89 11.59 -14.09 7.50
CA GLU A 89 10.47 -13.81 6.59
C GLU A 89 9.57 -12.69 7.15
N SER A 90 9.30 -12.69 8.45
CA SER A 90 8.55 -11.62 9.12
C SER A 90 9.27 -10.28 9.02
N LYS A 91 10.57 -10.24 9.30
CA LYS A 91 11.40 -9.02 9.18
C LYS A 91 11.46 -8.52 7.74
N ALA A 92 11.59 -9.44 6.77
CA ALA A 92 11.59 -9.12 5.35
C ALA A 92 10.26 -8.51 4.90
N LYS A 93 9.12 -9.03 5.40
CA LYS A 93 7.79 -8.44 5.14
C LYS A 93 7.68 -7.02 5.67
N GLU A 94 8.17 -6.76 6.88
CA GLU A 94 8.19 -5.41 7.46
C GLU A 94 9.06 -4.44 6.64
N MET A 95 10.27 -4.85 6.25
CA MET A 95 11.14 -4.04 5.40
C MET A 95 10.51 -3.74 4.03
N ARG A 96 9.85 -4.72 3.41
CA ARG A 96 9.15 -4.53 2.13
C ARG A 96 8.02 -3.50 2.24
N ILE A 97 7.32 -3.46 3.37
CA ILE A 97 6.28 -2.44 3.59
C ILE A 97 6.88 -1.06 3.83
N ASN A 98 8.00 -0.98 4.54
CA ASN A 98 8.72 0.29 4.68
C ASN A 98 9.15 0.81 3.31
N ILE A 99 9.69 -0.06 2.44
CA ILE A 99 9.99 0.29 1.04
C ILE A 99 8.73 0.78 0.33
N ALA A 100 7.59 0.09 0.50
CA ALA A 100 6.34 0.51 -0.12
C ALA A 100 5.86 1.90 0.36
N ASN A 101 5.99 2.18 1.66
CA ASN A 101 5.64 3.48 2.25
C ASN A 101 6.51 4.61 1.68
N HIS A 102 7.83 4.39 1.62
CA HIS A 102 8.77 5.37 1.07
C HIS A 102 8.55 5.58 -0.43
N ALA A 103 8.28 4.51 -1.17
CA ALA A 103 7.95 4.61 -2.59
C ALA A 103 6.63 5.36 -2.83
N GLN A 104 5.64 5.19 -1.94
CA GLN A 104 4.36 5.87 -2.03
C GLN A 104 4.49 7.38 -1.75
N THR A 105 5.26 7.80 -0.75
CA THR A 105 5.51 9.22 -0.49
C THR A 105 6.22 9.92 -1.65
N VAL A 106 7.14 9.22 -2.33
CA VAL A 106 7.78 9.73 -3.55
C VAL A 106 6.77 9.86 -4.70
N MET A 107 5.80 8.95 -4.81
CA MET A 107 4.78 8.98 -5.86
C MET A 107 3.61 9.92 -5.59
N ASP A 108 3.37 10.36 -4.35
CA ASP A 108 2.29 11.30 -4.03
C ASP A 108 2.56 12.69 -4.66
N ASN A 109 3.84 13.07 -4.87
CA ASN A 109 4.26 14.30 -5.58
C ASN A 109 5.29 14.01 -6.68
N PRO A 110 4.89 13.38 -7.80
CA PRO A 110 5.83 12.92 -8.81
C PRO A 110 6.51 14.05 -9.59
N GLN A 111 5.92 15.26 -9.62
CA GLN A 111 6.51 16.41 -10.31
C GLN A 111 7.65 17.07 -9.52
N GLU A 112 7.62 17.00 -8.19
CA GLU A 112 8.66 17.54 -7.31
C GLU A 112 9.71 16.48 -6.97
N ASN A 113 9.29 15.22 -6.80
CA ASN A 113 10.12 14.19 -6.17
C ASN A 113 10.79 13.21 -7.14
N ALA A 114 10.37 13.13 -8.41
CA ALA A 114 10.90 12.14 -9.32
C ALA A 114 10.98 12.61 -10.78
N ARG A 115 12.05 12.22 -11.47
CA ARG A 115 12.06 12.30 -12.93
C ARG A 115 10.99 11.36 -13.48
N PRO A 116 10.34 11.68 -14.60
CA PRO A 116 9.26 10.87 -15.15
C PRO A 116 9.63 9.41 -15.43
N LEU A 117 10.88 9.15 -15.83
CA LEU A 117 11.40 7.79 -16.00
C LEU A 117 11.55 7.04 -14.68
N LEU A 118 11.92 7.74 -13.61
CA LEU A 118 12.12 7.17 -12.28
C LEU A 118 10.77 6.70 -11.69
N ALA A 119 9.68 7.39 -12.02
CA ALA A 119 8.33 6.99 -11.63
C ALA A 119 7.95 5.58 -12.15
N ASP A 120 8.25 5.25 -13.41
CA ASP A 120 7.95 3.92 -13.96
C ASP A 120 8.71 2.80 -13.21
N TYR A 121 9.99 3.03 -12.85
CA TYR A 121 10.75 2.08 -12.04
C TYR A 121 10.16 1.89 -10.63
N ILE A 122 9.72 2.97 -9.99
CA ILE A 122 9.06 2.89 -8.68
C ILE A 122 7.77 2.08 -8.79
N VAL A 123 6.95 2.35 -9.81
CA VAL A 123 5.68 1.64 -10.05
C VAL A 123 5.91 0.14 -10.22
N VAL A 124 6.91 -0.27 -10.98
CA VAL A 124 7.25 -1.69 -11.17
C VAL A 124 7.81 -2.30 -9.89
N SER A 125 8.69 -1.60 -9.17
CA SER A 125 9.26 -2.08 -7.91
C SER A 125 8.18 -2.31 -6.85
N LEU A 126 7.21 -1.40 -6.75
CA LEU A 126 6.04 -1.55 -5.89
C LEU A 126 5.16 -2.74 -6.29
N CYS A 127 5.01 -3.03 -7.58
CA CYS A 127 4.24 -4.18 -8.04
C CYS A 127 4.83 -5.48 -7.50
N GLU A 128 6.15 -5.64 -7.58
CA GLU A 128 6.86 -6.82 -7.07
C GLU A 128 6.74 -6.93 -5.54
N VAL A 129 6.87 -5.81 -4.83
CA VAL A 129 6.63 -5.77 -3.39
C VAL A 129 5.21 -6.23 -3.04
N PHE A 130 4.19 -5.71 -3.73
CA PHE A 130 2.80 -6.13 -3.48
C PHE A 130 2.55 -7.60 -3.83
N LYS A 131 3.14 -8.13 -4.90
CA LYS A 131 3.02 -9.56 -5.23
C LYS A 131 3.50 -10.47 -4.09
N ASP A 132 4.50 -10.03 -3.34
CA ASP A 132 5.08 -10.84 -2.27
C ASP A 132 4.38 -10.69 -0.91
N ILE A 133 3.90 -9.48 -0.57
CA ILE A 133 3.34 -9.19 0.76
C ILE A 133 1.83 -9.42 0.83
N LEU A 134 1.14 -9.46 -0.31
CA LEU A 134 -0.31 -9.64 -0.32
C LEU A 134 -0.69 -11.06 0.12
N PRO A 135 -1.59 -11.20 1.12
CA PRO A 135 -2.05 -12.50 1.55
C PRO A 135 -3.06 -13.10 0.55
N SER A 136 -3.22 -14.42 0.58
CA SER A 136 -4.23 -15.12 -0.22
C SER A 136 -5.67 -14.91 0.26
N TYR A 137 -5.87 -14.33 1.45
CA TYR A 137 -7.19 -14.06 2.03
C TYR A 137 -7.59 -12.59 1.87
N LYS A 138 -8.91 -12.32 1.88
CA LYS A 138 -9.44 -10.95 1.87
C LYS A 138 -9.32 -10.33 3.26
N ILE A 139 -8.64 -9.21 3.37
CA ILE A 139 -8.54 -8.43 4.60
C ILE A 139 -9.87 -7.68 4.81
N ARG A 140 -10.44 -7.81 6.01
CA ARG A 140 -11.62 -7.05 6.45
C ARG A 140 -11.17 -5.97 7.42
N LEU A 141 -11.49 -4.71 7.13
CA LEU A 141 -11.24 -3.62 8.07
C LEU A 141 -12.11 -3.76 9.32
N ALA A 142 -11.50 -3.56 10.49
CA ALA A 142 -12.20 -3.59 11.77
C ALA A 142 -13.20 -2.44 11.87
N THR A 143 -14.39 -2.72 12.41
CA THR A 143 -15.41 -1.69 12.68
C THR A 143 -15.02 -0.84 13.88
N ASP A 144 -15.59 0.37 14.02
CA ASP A 144 -15.27 1.27 15.15
C ASP A 144 -15.53 0.62 16.52
N THR A 145 -16.54 -0.25 16.57
CA THR A 145 -16.85 -1.09 17.74
C THR A 145 -15.74 -2.09 18.06
N GLU A 146 -15.16 -2.74 17.05
CA GLU A 146 -14.06 -3.71 17.19
C GLU A 146 -12.71 -3.03 17.46
N LYS A 147 -12.53 -1.79 16.99
CA LYS A 147 -11.36 -0.94 17.26
C LYS A 147 -11.31 -0.48 18.71
N SER A 148 -12.46 -0.19 19.30
CA SER A 148 -12.59 0.26 20.70
C SER A 148 -12.45 -0.88 21.72
N GLN A 149 -12.56 -2.14 21.28
CA GLN A 149 -12.40 -3.28 22.15
C GLN A 149 -10.94 -3.50 22.57
N LEU A 150 -10.75 -3.93 23.82
CA LEU A 150 -9.46 -4.32 24.35
C LEU A 150 -8.93 -5.56 23.61
N ALA A 151 -7.95 -5.34 22.74
CA ALA A 151 -7.20 -6.39 22.06
C ALA A 151 -5.76 -6.49 22.62
N LYS A 152 -5.19 -7.70 22.54
CA LYS A 152 -3.78 -7.95 22.88
C LYS A 152 -2.86 -7.12 21.98
N LYS A 153 -1.62 -6.85 22.46
CA LYS A 153 -0.60 -6.07 21.72
C LYS A 153 -0.37 -6.63 20.32
N GLU A 154 -0.24 -7.96 20.19
CA GLU A 154 -0.04 -8.64 18.90
C GLU A 154 -1.22 -8.45 17.96
N THR A 155 -2.46 -8.63 18.45
CA THR A 155 -3.67 -8.44 17.65
C THR A 155 -3.81 -6.99 17.17
N LYS A 156 -3.47 -6.01 18.03
CA LYS A 156 -3.45 -4.59 17.64
C LYS A 156 -2.41 -4.33 16.55
N ARG A 157 -1.20 -4.88 16.69
CA ARG A 157 -0.12 -4.74 15.69
C ARG A 157 -0.53 -5.33 14.33
N LEU A 158 -1.12 -6.52 14.32
CA LEU A 158 -1.59 -7.16 13.09
C LEU A 158 -2.69 -6.33 12.39
N ARG A 159 -3.65 -5.80 13.16
CA ARG A 159 -4.71 -4.93 12.59
C ARG A 159 -4.15 -3.64 11.99
N ALA A 160 -3.23 -2.98 12.69
CA ALA A 160 -2.59 -1.76 12.20
C ALA A 160 -1.79 -2.03 10.92
N PHE A 161 -1.11 -3.17 10.86
CA PHE A 161 -0.41 -3.64 9.67
C PHE A 161 -1.37 -3.86 8.50
N GLU A 162 -2.45 -4.62 8.70
CA GLU A 162 -3.43 -4.92 7.65
C GLU A 162 -4.13 -3.66 7.12
N GLU A 163 -4.46 -2.71 8.01
CA GLU A 163 -5.05 -1.43 7.66
C GLU A 163 -4.10 -0.59 6.80
N THR A 164 -2.82 -0.53 7.19
CA THR A 164 -1.76 0.18 6.44
C THR A 164 -1.52 -0.47 5.08
N LEU A 165 -1.45 -1.80 5.03
CA LEU A 165 -1.25 -2.56 3.80
C LEU A 165 -2.38 -2.29 2.79
N LEU A 166 -3.64 -2.37 3.23
CA LEU A 166 -4.79 -2.08 2.37
C LEU A 166 -4.83 -0.63 1.91
N LEU A 167 -4.52 0.31 2.79
CA LEU A 167 -4.50 1.74 2.45
C LEU A 167 -3.49 2.01 1.33
N ASN A 168 -2.27 1.52 1.49
CA ASN A 168 -1.20 1.70 0.50
C ASN A 168 -1.52 0.99 -0.80
N TYR A 169 -2.05 -0.24 -0.73
CA TYR A 169 -2.48 -0.97 -1.91
C TYR A 169 -3.55 -0.19 -2.69
N ARG A 170 -4.55 0.38 -2.02
CA ARG A 170 -5.58 1.21 -2.65
C ARG A 170 -5.03 2.47 -3.30
N LYS A 171 -4.10 3.17 -2.62
CA LYS A 171 -3.40 4.34 -3.20
C LYS A 171 -2.64 3.95 -4.46
N TYR A 172 -1.88 2.84 -4.39
CA TYR A 172 -1.15 2.30 -5.52
C TYR A 172 -2.08 1.97 -6.71
N LEU A 173 -3.18 1.26 -6.46
CA LEU A 173 -4.18 0.96 -7.49
C LEU A 173 -4.81 2.22 -8.10
N ALA A 174 -5.07 3.26 -7.30
CA ALA A 174 -5.60 4.53 -7.79
C ALA A 174 -4.61 5.22 -8.75
N LEU A 175 -3.32 5.18 -8.45
CA LEU A 175 -2.27 5.70 -9.33
C LEU A 175 -2.18 4.91 -10.64
N LEU A 176 -2.21 3.57 -10.58
CA LEU A 176 -2.25 2.73 -11.76
C LEU A 176 -3.48 3.03 -12.62
N ARG A 177 -4.66 3.16 -12.00
CA ARG A 177 -5.90 3.53 -12.70
C ARG A 177 -5.79 4.89 -13.39
N GLN A 178 -5.20 5.88 -12.71
CA GLN A 178 -5.01 7.21 -13.30
C GLN A 178 -4.07 7.16 -14.51
N ALA A 179 -2.96 6.42 -14.41
CA ALA A 179 -2.04 6.21 -15.53
C ALA A 179 -2.71 5.47 -16.70
N MET A 180 -3.62 4.53 -16.41
CA MET A 180 -4.42 3.84 -17.44
C MET A 180 -5.38 4.78 -18.18
N CYS A 181 -6.15 5.59 -17.45
CA CYS A 181 -7.23 6.41 -18.00
C CYS A 181 -6.78 7.71 -18.67
N LYS A 182 -5.51 8.13 -18.55
CA LYS A 182 -4.97 9.37 -19.15
C LYS A 182 -4.98 9.41 -20.69
N GLN A 183 -5.63 8.45 -21.36
CA GLN A 183 -5.83 8.50 -22.80
C GLN A 183 -6.74 9.68 -23.19
N GLN A 184 -6.14 10.72 -23.81
CA GLN A 184 -6.76 11.70 -24.71
C GLN A 184 -7.32 13.02 -24.09
N ALA A 185 -6.66 13.60 -23.09
CA ALA A 185 -6.84 15.04 -22.81
C ALA A 185 -6.06 15.97 -23.78
N THR A 186 -5.37 15.41 -24.79
CA THR A 186 -4.58 16.17 -25.77
C THR A 186 -5.42 16.80 -26.89
N ASN A 187 -6.74 16.62 -26.88
CA ASN A 187 -7.66 17.43 -27.67
C ASN A 187 -7.98 18.77 -27.00
N SER A 188 -7.21 19.18 -25.98
CA SER A 188 -7.27 20.52 -25.39
C SER A 188 -6.98 21.57 -26.46
N SER A 189 -8.07 22.04 -27.05
CA SER A 189 -8.28 23.29 -27.77
C SER A 189 -7.00 24.03 -28.15
N LYS A 190 -6.73 24.15 -29.46
CA LYS A 190 -5.85 25.21 -30.00
C LYS A 190 -6.36 26.55 -29.47
N THR A 191 -5.79 27.03 -28.36
CA THR A 191 -6.22 28.30 -27.79
C THR A 191 -5.79 29.41 -28.74
N ALA A 192 -6.60 30.46 -28.89
CA ALA A 192 -6.27 31.60 -29.75
C ALA A 192 -4.91 32.26 -29.39
N LYS A 193 -4.39 32.00 -28.18
CA LYS A 193 -3.06 32.42 -27.69
C LYS A 193 -1.89 31.70 -28.38
N ASP A 194 -2.04 30.44 -28.80
CA ASP A 194 -0.95 29.67 -29.43
C ASP A 194 -0.54 30.21 -30.81
N LYS A 195 -1.46 30.90 -31.51
CA LYS A 195 -1.18 31.57 -32.79
C LYS A 195 -0.27 32.80 -32.63
N LYS A 196 -0.25 33.42 -31.45
CA LYS A 196 0.56 34.62 -31.14
C LYS A 196 2.01 34.29 -30.75
N LEU A 197 2.31 33.02 -30.49
CA LEU A 197 3.65 32.57 -30.09
C LEU A 197 4.63 32.64 -31.28
N SER A 198 5.91 32.93 -31.05
CA SER A 198 6.91 32.92 -32.13
C SER A 198 7.11 31.53 -32.73
N GLY A 199 7.55 31.43 -33.98
CA GLY A 199 7.71 30.14 -34.69
C GLY A 199 8.61 29.14 -33.95
N TRP A 200 9.72 29.61 -33.36
CA TRP A 200 10.61 28.81 -32.51
C TRP A 200 9.92 28.25 -31.27
N ARG A 201 9.19 29.11 -30.55
CA ARG A 201 8.47 28.71 -29.33
C ARG A 201 7.35 27.71 -29.64
N ARG A 202 6.65 27.86 -30.79
CA ARG A 202 5.66 26.87 -31.26
C ARG A 202 6.32 25.51 -31.54
N LYS A 203 7.48 25.50 -32.21
CA LYS A 203 8.22 24.27 -32.50
C LYS A 203 8.63 23.56 -31.21
N ARG A 204 9.20 24.29 -30.24
CA ARG A 204 9.59 23.73 -28.94
C ARG A 204 8.41 23.19 -28.13
N LYS A 205 7.26 23.90 -28.14
CA LYS A 205 6.03 23.43 -27.49
C LYS A 205 5.55 22.09 -28.07
N ARG A 206 5.53 21.96 -29.40
CA ARG A 206 5.13 20.72 -30.08
C ARG A 206 6.05 19.53 -29.78
N VAL A 207 7.34 19.79 -29.59
CA VAL A 207 8.29 18.74 -29.17
C VAL A 207 7.96 18.30 -27.74
N ALA A 208 7.79 19.24 -26.80
CA ALA A 208 7.42 18.90 -25.42
C ALA A 208 6.07 18.16 -25.32
N GLU A 209 5.05 18.59 -26.08
CA GLU A 209 3.74 17.90 -26.14
C GLU A 209 3.87 16.47 -26.69
N LYS A 210 4.80 16.25 -27.63
CA LYS A 210 5.09 14.93 -28.19
C LYS A 210 5.79 14.05 -27.15
N ASP A 211 6.81 14.56 -26.48
CA ASP A 211 7.56 13.84 -25.45
C ASP A 211 6.66 13.45 -24.27
N GLU A 212 5.76 14.35 -23.85
CA GLU A 212 4.76 14.08 -22.81
C GLU A 212 3.75 13.00 -23.24
N ALA A 213 3.33 13.01 -24.50
CA ALA A 213 2.43 11.99 -25.04
C ALA A 213 3.09 10.60 -25.14
N GLU A 214 4.37 10.54 -25.54
CA GLU A 214 5.16 9.31 -25.56
C GLU A 214 5.36 8.75 -24.15
N LEU A 215 5.69 9.62 -23.19
CA LEU A 215 5.79 9.23 -21.78
C LEU A 215 4.44 8.72 -21.25
N ALA A 216 3.34 9.44 -21.49
CA ALA A 216 2.02 9.01 -21.05
C ALA A 216 1.61 7.65 -21.66
N TYR A 217 2.06 7.35 -22.89
CA TYR A 217 1.88 6.04 -23.50
C TYR A 217 2.69 4.95 -22.78
N SER A 218 3.96 5.22 -22.46
CA SER A 218 4.82 4.31 -21.67
C SER A 218 4.18 4.00 -20.32
N ASN A 219 3.85 5.03 -19.55
CA ASN A 219 3.28 4.90 -18.20
C ASN A 219 1.97 4.10 -18.23
N ARG A 220 1.15 4.27 -19.29
CA ARG A 220 -0.07 3.50 -19.46
C ARG A 220 0.22 2.01 -19.64
N ASN A 221 1.19 1.66 -20.48
CA ASN A 221 1.56 0.26 -20.73
C ASN A 221 2.15 -0.39 -19.46
N VAL A 222 3.01 0.35 -18.73
CA VAL A 222 3.54 -0.09 -17.43
C VAL A 222 2.40 -0.33 -16.44
N ALA A 223 1.44 0.59 -16.34
CA ALA A 223 0.32 0.44 -15.41
C ALA A 223 -0.56 -0.78 -15.74
N ILE A 224 -0.90 -0.99 -17.01
CA ILE A 224 -1.67 -2.17 -17.45
C ILE A 224 -0.92 -3.46 -17.12
N ARG A 225 0.40 -3.48 -17.32
CA ARG A 225 1.26 -4.63 -17.00
C ARG A 225 1.23 -4.94 -15.50
N CYS A 226 1.42 -3.94 -14.64
CA CYS A 226 1.37 -4.13 -13.19
C CYS A 226 0.00 -4.62 -12.72
N LEU A 227 -1.10 -4.05 -13.23
CA LEU A 227 -2.46 -4.50 -12.89
C LEU A 227 -2.72 -5.94 -13.35
N SER A 228 -2.24 -6.30 -14.54
CA SER A 228 -2.33 -7.65 -15.10
C SER A 228 -1.57 -8.66 -14.21
N GLN A 229 -0.37 -8.30 -13.76
CA GLN A 229 0.42 -9.13 -12.86
C GLN A 229 -0.24 -9.28 -11.48
N LEU A 230 -0.76 -8.19 -10.89
CA LEU A 230 -1.46 -8.26 -9.61
C LEU A 230 -2.69 -9.18 -9.68
N LEU A 231 -3.51 -9.04 -10.73
CA LEU A 231 -4.68 -9.88 -10.92
C LEU A 231 -4.32 -11.36 -11.12
N ALA A 232 -3.24 -11.63 -11.85
CA ALA A 232 -2.75 -12.98 -12.12
C ALA A 232 -2.22 -13.68 -10.86
N ASN A 233 -1.54 -12.96 -9.96
CA ASN A 233 -0.94 -13.54 -8.75
C ASN A 233 -1.93 -13.61 -7.57
N HIS A 234 -2.83 -12.62 -7.45
CA HIS A 234 -3.74 -12.47 -6.31
C HIS A 234 -5.20 -12.25 -6.75
N PRO A 235 -5.82 -13.20 -7.47
CA PRO A 235 -7.17 -13.02 -8.04
C PRO A 235 -8.27 -12.89 -6.97
N ASN A 236 -8.02 -13.38 -5.76
CA ASN A 236 -8.99 -13.44 -4.68
C ASN A 236 -8.75 -12.38 -3.58
N PHE A 237 -7.71 -11.56 -3.70
CA PHE A 237 -7.46 -10.48 -2.76
C PHE A 237 -8.47 -9.33 -2.91
N ASN A 238 -8.46 -8.38 -1.96
CA ASN A 238 -9.27 -7.18 -2.01
C ASN A 238 -9.12 -6.41 -3.34
N GLU A 239 -10.17 -5.70 -3.75
CA GLU A 239 -10.22 -4.90 -5.00
C GLU A 239 -10.08 -5.70 -6.33
N SER A 240 -10.01 -7.04 -6.28
CA SER A 240 -9.98 -7.91 -7.47
C SER A 240 -11.11 -7.64 -8.48
N SER A 241 -12.31 -7.30 -8.00
CA SER A 241 -13.44 -6.93 -8.87
C SER A 241 -13.18 -5.67 -9.68
N GLU A 242 -12.48 -4.69 -9.09
CA GLU A 242 -12.10 -3.46 -9.78
C GLU A 242 -11.01 -3.74 -10.81
N LEU A 243 -10.00 -4.56 -10.48
CA LEU A 243 -8.96 -4.98 -11.42
C LEU A 243 -9.55 -5.66 -12.65
N ILE A 244 -10.47 -6.62 -12.44
CA ILE A 244 -11.21 -7.29 -13.52
C ILE A 244 -11.94 -6.23 -14.36
N ALA A 245 -12.68 -5.32 -13.72
CA ALA A 245 -13.45 -4.29 -14.43
C ALA A 245 -12.55 -3.37 -15.28
N TRP A 246 -11.38 -2.96 -14.78
CA TRP A 246 -10.48 -2.07 -15.50
C TRP A 246 -9.71 -2.77 -16.64
N LEU A 247 -9.35 -4.05 -16.47
CA LEU A 247 -8.65 -4.82 -17.49
C LEU A 247 -9.58 -5.44 -18.54
N THR A 248 -10.87 -5.59 -18.24
CA THR A 248 -11.85 -6.18 -19.18
C THR A 248 -11.90 -5.45 -20.54
N PRO A 249 -11.94 -4.10 -20.62
CA PRO A 249 -11.85 -3.40 -21.90
C PRO A 249 -10.53 -3.63 -22.65
N CYS A 250 -9.44 -3.90 -21.93
CA CYS A 250 -8.13 -4.13 -22.53
C CYS A 250 -8.07 -5.43 -23.35
N LEU A 251 -8.94 -6.41 -23.06
CA LEU A 251 -9.04 -7.66 -23.84
C LEU A 251 -9.32 -7.38 -25.33
N GLN A 252 -10.09 -6.33 -25.63
CA GLN A 252 -10.46 -5.91 -26.98
C GLN A 252 -9.66 -4.68 -27.45
N SER A 253 -8.51 -4.40 -26.82
CA SER A 253 -7.64 -3.29 -27.18
C SER A 253 -7.04 -3.48 -28.57
N ARG A 254 -6.90 -2.38 -29.33
CA ARG A 254 -6.20 -2.38 -30.62
C ARG A 254 -4.69 -2.63 -30.50
N SER A 255 -4.11 -2.39 -29.33
CA SER A 255 -2.71 -2.70 -29.06
C SER A 255 -2.59 -4.17 -28.70
N ALA A 256 -1.88 -4.93 -29.53
CA ALA A 256 -1.61 -6.35 -29.28
C ALA A 256 -0.87 -6.57 -27.95
N GLU A 257 0.05 -5.67 -27.58
CA GLU A 257 0.73 -5.72 -26.28
C GLU A 257 -0.26 -5.64 -25.11
N ILE A 258 -1.17 -4.66 -25.14
CA ILE A 258 -2.17 -4.46 -24.07
C ILE A 258 -3.15 -5.63 -24.02
N SER A 259 -3.65 -6.07 -25.18
CA SER A 259 -4.60 -7.20 -25.26
C SER A 259 -3.95 -8.49 -24.78
N SER A 260 -2.70 -8.77 -25.18
CA SER A 260 -1.97 -9.97 -24.75
C SER A 260 -1.73 -10.01 -23.23
N LEU A 261 -1.37 -8.88 -22.61
CA LEU A 261 -1.19 -8.77 -21.17
C LEU A 261 -2.50 -9.07 -20.43
N ALA A 262 -3.61 -8.43 -20.82
CA ALA A 262 -4.91 -8.66 -20.20
C ALA A 262 -5.39 -10.11 -20.40
N CYS A 263 -5.25 -10.66 -21.61
CA CYS A 263 -5.63 -12.04 -21.90
C CYS A 263 -4.81 -13.05 -21.08
N SER A 264 -3.50 -12.82 -20.94
CA SER A 264 -2.64 -13.66 -20.10
C SER A 264 -3.06 -13.63 -18.63
N ALA A 265 -3.41 -12.46 -18.11
CA ALA A 265 -3.85 -12.31 -16.72
C ALA A 265 -5.19 -13.01 -16.46
N PHE A 266 -6.15 -12.91 -17.38
CA PHE A 266 -7.44 -13.59 -17.26
C PHE A 266 -7.28 -15.11 -17.33
N ARG A 267 -6.43 -15.61 -18.24
CA ARG A 267 -6.10 -17.04 -18.30
C ARG A 267 -5.48 -17.53 -16.99
N GLN A 268 -4.53 -16.79 -16.43
CA GLN A 268 -3.91 -17.15 -15.16
C GLN A 268 -4.91 -17.09 -14.00
N LEU A 269 -5.79 -16.07 -13.98
CA LEU A 269 -6.85 -15.96 -12.98
C LEU A 269 -7.74 -17.21 -12.95
N PHE A 270 -8.11 -17.78 -14.10
CA PHE A 270 -8.93 -19.00 -14.14
C PHE A 270 -8.19 -20.25 -13.63
N VAL A 271 -6.86 -20.23 -13.63
CA VAL A 271 -6.05 -21.32 -13.07
C VAL A 271 -5.90 -21.18 -11.56
N GLU A 272 -5.64 -19.96 -11.08
CA GLU A 272 -5.38 -19.68 -9.67
C GLU A 272 -6.65 -19.62 -8.81
N ASP A 273 -7.77 -19.18 -9.39
CA ASP A 273 -9.03 -19.05 -8.65
C ASP A 273 -9.76 -20.40 -8.51
N ARG A 274 -9.34 -21.17 -7.51
CA ARG A 274 -9.96 -22.45 -7.15
C ARG A 274 -11.40 -22.35 -6.65
N ALA A 275 -11.77 -21.21 -6.06
CA ALA A 275 -13.12 -21.00 -5.53
C ALA A 275 -14.12 -20.64 -6.65
N GLY A 276 -13.63 -20.09 -7.76
CA GLY A 276 -14.43 -19.72 -8.94
C GLY A 276 -15.17 -18.39 -8.82
N GLU A 277 -15.08 -17.66 -7.70
CA GLU A 277 -15.75 -16.38 -7.50
C GLU A 277 -15.20 -15.28 -8.44
N ALA A 278 -13.87 -15.19 -8.54
CA ALA A 278 -13.20 -14.23 -9.41
C ALA A 278 -13.39 -14.62 -10.88
N SER A 279 -13.29 -15.92 -11.18
CA SER A 279 -13.51 -16.52 -12.48
C SER A 279 -14.91 -16.22 -13.01
N LEU A 280 -15.95 -16.45 -12.20
CA LEU A 280 -17.32 -16.14 -12.58
C LEU A 280 -17.52 -14.66 -12.92
N ARG A 281 -16.90 -13.77 -12.15
CA ARG A 281 -16.98 -12.32 -12.40
C ARG A 281 -16.24 -11.93 -13.67
N ALA A 282 -15.05 -12.46 -13.88
CA ALA A 282 -14.25 -12.25 -15.08
C ALA A 282 -14.95 -12.76 -16.34
N VAL A 283 -15.51 -13.97 -16.32
CA VAL A 283 -16.28 -14.52 -17.44
C VAL A 283 -17.50 -13.66 -17.77
N LYS A 284 -18.29 -13.25 -16.76
CA LYS A 284 -19.44 -12.35 -16.97
C LYS A 284 -19.01 -11.03 -17.60
N ALA A 285 -17.91 -10.45 -17.15
CA ALA A 285 -17.40 -9.19 -17.69
C ALA A 285 -16.89 -9.34 -19.14
N ALA A 286 -16.10 -10.38 -19.40
CA ALA A 286 -15.57 -10.72 -20.72
C ALA A 286 -16.69 -11.03 -21.73
N CYS A 287 -17.72 -11.80 -21.33
CA CYS A 287 -18.88 -12.09 -22.18
C CYS A 287 -19.64 -10.81 -22.57
N ARG A 288 -19.82 -9.86 -21.64
CA ARG A 288 -20.46 -8.57 -21.95
C ARG A 288 -19.68 -7.80 -23.02
N VAL A 289 -18.34 -7.78 -22.92
CA VAL A 289 -17.48 -7.15 -23.94
C VAL A 289 -17.56 -7.89 -25.27
N ALA A 290 -17.54 -9.22 -25.26
CA ALA A 290 -17.63 -10.02 -26.48
C ALA A 290 -18.96 -9.77 -27.21
N VAL A 291 -20.08 -9.80 -26.48
CA VAL A 291 -21.40 -9.51 -27.03
C VAL A 291 -21.49 -8.08 -27.59
N ALA A 292 -20.93 -7.10 -26.87
CA ALA A 292 -20.91 -5.71 -27.34
C ALA A 292 -20.04 -5.51 -28.60
N ALA A 293 -18.96 -6.27 -28.74
CA ALA A 293 -18.08 -6.22 -29.92
C ALA A 293 -18.68 -6.96 -31.14
N GLY A 294 -19.58 -7.93 -30.93
CA GLY A 294 -20.29 -8.65 -31.99
C GLY A 294 -19.33 -9.37 -32.95
N ALA A 295 -19.47 -9.13 -34.25
CA ALA A 295 -18.62 -9.76 -35.28
C ALA A 295 -17.15 -9.28 -35.26
N LYS A 296 -16.79 -8.28 -34.44
CA LYS A 296 -15.44 -7.72 -34.35
C LYS A 296 -14.62 -8.25 -33.17
N VAL A 297 -15.13 -9.24 -32.44
CA VAL A 297 -14.44 -9.84 -31.29
C VAL A 297 -13.06 -10.37 -31.70
N HIS A 298 -12.04 -10.08 -30.88
CA HIS A 298 -10.71 -10.64 -31.08
C HIS A 298 -10.67 -12.14 -30.76
N ALA A 299 -9.93 -12.90 -31.55
CA ALA A 299 -9.73 -14.33 -31.31
C ALA A 299 -9.17 -14.61 -29.89
N ASP A 300 -8.21 -13.79 -29.44
CA ASP A 300 -7.61 -13.91 -28.11
C ASP A 300 -8.65 -13.86 -26.97
N LEU A 301 -9.72 -13.06 -27.11
CA LEU A 301 -10.80 -12.98 -26.12
C LEU A 301 -11.62 -14.27 -26.10
N LEU A 302 -11.85 -14.90 -27.25
CA LEU A 302 -12.51 -16.20 -27.31
C LEU A 302 -11.64 -17.28 -26.68
N ASP A 303 -10.34 -17.25 -26.95
CA ASP A 303 -9.37 -18.18 -26.34
C ASP A 303 -9.36 -18.05 -24.81
N VAL A 304 -9.41 -16.82 -24.29
CA VAL A 304 -9.59 -16.57 -22.85
C VAL A 304 -10.85 -17.25 -22.32
N LEU A 305 -12.00 -17.08 -22.97
CA LEU A 305 -13.26 -17.69 -22.53
C LEU A 305 -13.23 -19.22 -22.59
N THR A 306 -12.53 -19.81 -23.57
CA THR A 306 -12.39 -21.27 -23.67
C THR A 306 -11.42 -21.86 -22.63
N SER A 307 -10.55 -21.05 -22.04
CA SER A 307 -9.58 -21.50 -21.03
C SER A 307 -10.19 -21.71 -19.63
N VAL A 308 -11.47 -21.35 -19.45
CA VAL A 308 -12.20 -21.53 -18.20
C VAL A 308 -12.36 -23.03 -17.93
N ARG A 309 -11.83 -23.49 -16.79
CA ARG A 309 -11.94 -24.88 -16.37
C ARG A 309 -13.25 -25.08 -15.63
N LEU A 310 -14.22 -25.73 -16.28
CA LEU A 310 -15.51 -26.08 -15.68
C LEU A 310 -15.46 -27.42 -14.94
N ASP A 311 -14.43 -28.22 -15.18
CA ASP A 311 -14.27 -29.58 -14.66
C ASP A 311 -13.24 -29.61 -13.52
N LEU A 312 -13.65 -29.20 -12.32
CA LEU A 312 -12.93 -29.56 -11.09
C LEU A 312 -13.80 -30.54 -10.29
N PRO A 313 -13.33 -31.77 -10.03
CA PRO A 313 -14.01 -32.62 -9.06
C PRO A 313 -14.05 -31.89 -7.71
N PRO A 314 -15.14 -32.05 -6.92
CA PRO A 314 -15.24 -31.41 -5.61
C PRO A 314 -14.04 -31.81 -4.74
N PRO A 315 -13.54 -30.91 -3.88
CA PRO A 315 -12.46 -31.24 -2.96
C PRO A 315 -12.91 -32.41 -2.07
N THR A 316 -12.16 -33.51 -2.13
CA THR A 316 -12.29 -34.67 -1.23
C THR A 316 -11.83 -34.34 0.17
#